data_AF-A0A1B7K390-F1
#
_entry.id   AF-A0A1B7K390-F1
#
_cell.length_a   1.000
_cell.length_b   1.000
_cell.length_c   1.000
_cell.angle_alpha   90.00
_cell.angle_beta   90.00
_cell.angle_gamma   90.00
#
_symmetry.space_group_name_H-M   'P 1'
#
loop_
_entity.id
_entity.type
_entity.pdbx_description
1 polymer ?
#
loop_
_entity_poly.entity_id
_entity_poly.type
_entity_poly.pdbx_seq_one_letter_code
_entity_poly.pdbx_strand_id
1 'polypeptide(L)' 'MQINAKKRLKRQAKKMAVNKGLKILLTLLITYGPGGIFAKLIKILSSKWLLSYLTKRMTR' A
#
# COMPACT_ATOMS: atom_id res chain seq x y z
N MET A 1 37.27 -0.03 5.02
CA MET A 1 36.39 1.01 4.42
C MET A 1 35.27 0.44 3.49
N GLN A 2 34.86 -0.83 3.58
CA GLN A 2 33.86 -1.44 2.65
C GLN A 2 32.41 -1.42 3.14
N ILE A 3 32.18 -1.21 4.44
CA ILE A 3 30.85 -1.33 5.09
C ILE A 3 29.90 -0.20 4.63
N ASN A 4 30.45 0.96 4.25
CA ASN A 4 29.67 2.14 3.90
C ASN A 4 29.09 2.10 2.47
N ALA A 5 29.74 1.37 1.55
CA ALA A 5 29.27 1.21 0.17
C ALA A 5 27.98 0.37 0.09
N LYS A 6 27.92 -0.75 0.82
CA LYS A 6 26.70 -1.58 0.92
C LYS A 6 25.53 -0.82 1.55
N LYS A 7 25.78 -0.01 2.58
CA LYS A 7 24.74 0.84 3.20
C LYS A 7 24.20 1.90 2.23
N ARG A 8 25.07 2.52 1.43
CA ARG A 8 24.68 3.50 0.41
C ARG A 8 23.88 2.87 -0.73
N LEU A 9 24.32 1.74 -1.26
CA LEU A 9 23.59 1.00 -2.30
C LEU A 9 22.20 0.54 -1.81
N LYS A 10 22.11 0.02 -0.58
CA LYS A 10 20.83 -0.38 0.01
C LYS A 10 19.88 0.80 0.19
N ARG A 11 20.40 1.98 0.55
CA ARG A 11 19.60 3.22 0.62
C ARG A 11 19.14 3.72 -0.75
N GLN A 12 19.98 3.62 -1.77
CA GLN A 12 19.61 4.00 -3.14
C GLN A 12 18.58 3.04 -3.73
N ALA A 13 18.75 1.72 -3.55
CA ALA A 13 17.76 0.72 -3.95
C ALA A 13 16.42 0.94 -3.24
N LYS A 14 16.44 1.24 -1.93
CA LYS A 14 15.22 1.62 -1.20
C LYS A 14 14.59 2.89 -1.74
N LYS A 15 15.36 3.95 -2.00
CA LYS A 15 14.84 5.18 -2.61
C LYS A 15 14.25 4.92 -3.99
N MET A 16 14.90 4.10 -4.82
CA MET A 16 14.42 3.76 -6.16
C MET A 16 13.15 2.92 -6.12
N ALA A 17 13.06 1.96 -5.19
CA ALA A 17 11.86 1.16 -4.97
C ALA A 17 10.69 2.01 -4.46
N VAL A 18 10.94 2.93 -3.51
CA VAL A 18 9.93 3.88 -3.03
C VAL A 18 9.50 4.81 -4.16
N ASN A 19 10.43 5.35 -4.95
CA ASN A 19 10.09 6.28 -6.03
C ASN A 19 9.34 5.60 -7.19
N LYS A 20 9.73 4.36 -7.57
CA LYS A 20 8.98 3.55 -8.53
C LYS A 20 7.60 3.16 -7.98
N GLY A 21 7.53 2.73 -6.73
CA GLY A 21 6.29 2.36 -6.07
C GLY A 21 5.32 3.53 -5.97
N LEU A 22 5.82 4.71 -5.60
CA LEU A 22 5.03 5.95 -5.54
C LEU A 22 4.55 6.37 -6.92
N LYS A 23 5.39 6.27 -7.95
CA LYS A 23 5.01 6.56 -9.34
C LYS A 23 3.93 5.61 -9.84
N ILE A 24 4.04 4.31 -9.54
CA ILE A 24 3.01 3.31 -9.88
C ILE A 24 1.71 3.61 -9.13
N LEU A 25 1.79 3.94 -7.82
CA LEU A 25 0.61 4.33 -7.04
C LEU A 25 -0.05 5.57 -7.63
N LEU A 26 0.73 6.60 -7.97
CA LEU A 26 0.24 7.84 -8.60
C LEU A 26 -0.38 7.56 -9.97
N THR A 27 0.26 6.75 -10.80
CA THR A 27 -0.30 6.35 -12.10
C THR A 27 -1.59 5.55 -11.91
N LEU A 28 -1.65 4.61 -10.98
CA LEU A 28 -2.87 3.88 -10.64
C LEU A 28 -3.97 4.82 -10.12
N LEU A 29 -3.61 5.81 -9.30
CA LEU A 29 -4.51 6.82 -8.76
C LEU A 29 -5.04 7.75 -9.86
N ILE A 30 -4.22 8.08 -10.86
CA ILE A 30 -4.62 8.93 -12.00
C ILE A 30 -5.45 8.11 -13.00
N THR A 31 -5.01 6.90 -13.36
CA THR A 31 -5.64 6.04 -14.36
C THR A 31 -6.99 5.50 -13.91
N TYR A 32 -7.13 5.10 -12.64
CA TYR A 32 -8.40 4.57 -12.11
C TYR A 32 -9.17 5.59 -11.26
N GLY A 33 -8.61 6.80 -11.11
CA GLY A 33 -9.07 7.80 -10.14
C GLY A 33 -8.78 7.36 -8.70
N PRO A 34 -8.54 8.31 -7.76
CA PRO A 34 -8.55 7.97 -6.33
C PRO A 34 -9.89 7.29 -5.95
N GLY A 35 -10.97 7.65 -6.63
CA GLY A 35 -12.27 7.00 -6.47
C GLY A 35 -12.28 5.49 -6.73
N GLY A 36 -11.58 4.96 -7.74
CA GLY A 36 -11.68 3.54 -8.10
C GLY A 36 -11.06 2.59 -7.08
N ILE A 37 -9.87 2.92 -6.58
CA ILE A 37 -9.16 2.10 -5.58
C ILE A 37 -9.78 2.27 -4.20
N PHE A 38 -10.10 3.51 -3.81
CA PHE A 38 -10.78 3.78 -2.55
C PHE A 38 -12.19 3.19 -2.53
N ALA A 39 -12.96 3.25 -3.62
CA ALA A 39 -14.27 2.60 -3.69
C ALA A 39 -14.16 1.07 -3.58
N LYS A 40 -13.14 0.45 -4.16
CA LYS A 40 -12.91 -0.99 -4.04
C LYS A 40 -12.52 -1.38 -2.61
N LEU A 41 -11.65 -0.60 -1.96
CA LEU A 41 -11.29 -0.78 -0.56
C LEU A 41 -12.49 -0.56 0.38
N ILE A 42 -13.27 0.50 0.19
CA ILE A 42 -14.49 0.78 0.95
C ILE A 42 -15.52 -0.34 0.73
N LYS A 43 -15.68 -0.84 -0.50
CA LYS A 43 -16.60 -1.94 -0.80
C LYS A 43 -16.17 -3.25 -0.13
N ILE A 44 -14.87 -3.51 -0.03
CA ILE A 44 -14.33 -4.65 0.73
C ILE A 44 -14.52 -4.45 2.24
N LEU A 45 -14.23 -3.24 2.75
CA LEU A 45 -14.38 -2.88 4.16
C LEU A 45 -15.84 -2.90 4.63
N SER A 46 -16.77 -2.49 3.77
CA SER A 46 -18.20 -2.49 4.00
C SER A 46 -18.86 -3.83 3.65
N SER A 47 -18.08 -4.83 3.22
CA SER A 47 -18.62 -6.17 2.97
C SER A 47 -19.15 -6.75 4.28
N LYS A 48 -20.40 -7.22 4.25
CA LYS A 48 -21.07 -7.87 5.40
C LYS A 48 -20.20 -8.97 6.02
N TRP A 49 -19.38 -9.65 5.23
CA TRP A 49 -18.46 -10.67 5.71
C TRP A 49 -17.35 -10.11 6.60
N LEU A 50 -16.71 -9.01 6.19
CA LEU A 50 -15.62 -8.39 6.95
C LEU A 50 -16.15 -7.72 8.23
N LEU A 51 -17.29 -7.02 8.12
CA LEU A 51 -17.95 -6.42 9.28
C LEU A 51 -18.39 -7.51 10.26
N SER A 52 -19.01 -8.60 9.79
CA SER A 52 -19.40 -9.72 10.66
C SER A 52 -18.19 -10.40 11.32
N TYR A 53 -17.08 -10.55 10.60
CA TYR A 53 -15.84 -11.10 11.17
C TYR A 53 -15.24 -10.18 12.24
N LEU A 54 -15.18 -8.87 11.98
CA LEU A 54 -14.66 -7.89 12.94
C LEU A 54 -15.57 -7.75 14.17
N THR A 55 -16.90 -7.69 13.98
CA THR A 55 -17.85 -7.67 15.09
C THR A 55 -17.72 -8.94 15.92
N LYS A 56 -17.68 -10.13 15.31
CA LYS A 56 -17.48 -11.39 16.05
C LYS A 56 -16.16 -11.44 16.83
N ARG A 57 -15.12 -10.77 16.33
CA ARG A 57 -13.81 -10.68 16.99
C ARG A 57 -13.77 -9.63 18.11
N MET A 58 -14.62 -8.61 18.07
CA MET A 58 -14.75 -7.61 19.14
C MET A 58 -15.75 -8.01 20.24
N THR A 59 -16.73 -8.88 19.92
CA THR A 59 -17.74 -9.33 20.89
C THR A 59 -17.31 -10.59 21.67
N ARG A 60 -16.14 -11.18 21.35
CA ARG A 60 -15.46 -12.20 22.17
C ARG A 60 -14.33 -11.56 22.95
#